data_AF-A0A1C3TRN0-F1
#
_entry.id   AF-A0A1C3TRN0-F1
#
_cell.length_a   1.000
_cell.length_b   1.000
_cell.length_c   1.000
_cell.angle_alpha   90.00
_cell.angle_beta   90.00
_cell.angle_gamma   90.00
#
_symmetry.space_group_name_H-M   'P 1'
#
loop_
_entity.id
_entity.type
_entity.pdbx_description
1 polymer ?
#
loop_
_entity_poly.entity_id
_entity_poly.type
_entity_poly.pdbx_seq_one_letter_code
_entity_poly.pdbx_strand_id
1 'polypeptide(L)'
;MRLRPRTLAADALLDQDVFAGVGNIIKNEVLFRIRVHPQSELGALPPRKLAELVTQAREYSFDFYNWKKAFVLKKHYQVHTRTICPRDGHLLTYRKQLGKAQRRAFFCEHCQRRYALDASLAEAS
;
A
#
# COMPACT_ATOMS: atom_id res chain seq x y z
N MET A 1 -16.27 1.16 8.85
CA MET A 1 -15.51 0.51 7.75
C MET A 1 -16.01 -0.93 7.64
N ARG A 2 -16.94 -1.25 6.73
CA ARG A 2 -17.28 -2.66 6.44
C ARG A 2 -16.12 -3.23 5.63
N LEU A 3 -15.08 -3.69 6.32
CA LEU A 3 -13.87 -4.24 5.70
C LEU A 3 -14.29 -5.46 4.87
N ARG A 4 -14.30 -5.32 3.54
CA ARG A 4 -14.40 -6.46 2.63
C ARG A 4 -13.08 -7.22 2.79
N PRO A 5 -13.07 -8.40 3.43
CA PRO A 5 -11.84 -9.02 3.93
C PRO A 5 -10.90 -9.42 2.78
N ARG A 6 -11.44 -9.75 1.61
CA ARG A 6 -10.68 -10.08 0.39
C ARG A 6 -10.27 -8.87 -0.45
N THR A 7 -10.54 -7.64 -0.01
CA THR A 7 -10.04 -6.45 -0.72
C THR A 7 -8.52 -6.38 -0.56
N LEU A 8 -7.82 -6.12 -1.67
CA LEU A 8 -6.38 -5.93 -1.65
C LEU A 8 -6.03 -4.62 -0.94
N ALA A 9 -4.95 -4.60 -0.16
CA ALA A 9 -4.47 -3.41 0.54
C ALA A 9 -4.22 -2.24 -0.43
N ALA A 10 -3.75 -2.53 -1.65
CA ALA A 10 -3.60 -1.52 -2.70
C ALA A 10 -4.93 -0.91 -3.16
N ASP A 11 -6.00 -1.70 -3.28
CA ASP A 11 -7.33 -1.22 -3.67
C ASP A 11 -7.99 -0.48 -2.50
N ALA A 12 -7.83 -0.99 -1.28
CA ALA A 12 -8.36 -0.40 -0.06
C ALA A 12 -7.88 1.06 0.14
N LEU A 13 -6.58 1.30 -0.08
CA LEU A 13 -6.01 2.65 0.02
C LEU A 13 -6.50 3.59 -1.10
N LEU A 14 -7.00 3.07 -2.21
CA LEU A 14 -7.51 3.89 -3.32
C LEU A 14 -9.01 4.17 -3.22
N ASP A 15 -9.70 3.53 -2.27
CA ASP A 15 -11.11 3.75 -2.00
C ASP A 15 -11.33 5.18 -1.49
N GLN A 16 -11.94 6.03 -2.32
CA GLN A 16 -12.11 7.46 -2.00
C GLN A 16 -13.18 7.70 -0.93
N ASP A 17 -14.08 6.73 -0.68
CA ASP A 17 -15.06 6.83 0.40
C ASP A 17 -14.40 6.62 1.78
N VAL A 18 -13.20 6.01 1.77
CA VAL A 18 -12.44 5.66 2.97
C VAL A 18 -11.21 6.54 3.14
N PHE A 19 -10.46 6.77 2.05
CA PHE A 19 -9.21 7.51 2.02
C PHE A 19 -9.24 8.57 0.92
N ALA A 20 -10.07 9.60 1.13
CA ALA A 20 -10.15 10.74 0.22
C ALA A 20 -8.77 11.37 -0.02
N GLY A 21 -8.38 11.49 -1.29
CA GLY A 21 -7.10 12.09 -1.68
C GLY A 21 -5.90 11.14 -1.71
N VAL A 22 -6.04 9.88 -1.26
CA VAL A 22 -4.97 8.89 -1.41
C VAL A 22 -4.90 8.43 -2.87
N GLY A 23 -3.81 8.82 -3.52
CA GLY A 23 -3.49 8.47 -4.90
C GLY A 23 -2.46 7.35 -5.03
N ASN A 24 -2.05 7.07 -6.27
CA ASN A 24 -1.13 5.97 -6.55
C ASN A 24 0.25 6.10 -5.87
N ILE A 25 0.70 7.34 -5.66
CA ILE A 25 1.99 7.63 -5.03
C ILE A 25 1.91 7.26 -3.54
N ILE A 26 0.98 7.87 -2.82
CA ILE A 26 0.74 7.63 -1.39
C ILE A 26 0.53 6.13 -1.14
N LYS A 27 -0.26 5.45 -1.98
CA LYS A 27 -0.45 4.00 -1.91
C LYS A 27 0.87 3.22 -1.89
N ASN A 28 1.76 3.46 -2.85
CA ASN A 28 3.03 2.72 -2.94
C ASN A 28 3.93 3.02 -1.73
N GLU A 29 4.05 4.30 -1.38
CA GLU A 29 4.94 4.77 -0.31
C GLU A 29 4.47 4.28 1.08
N VAL A 30 3.17 4.33 1.35
CA VAL A 30 2.59 3.82 2.61
C VAL A 30 2.77 2.32 2.73
N LEU A 31 2.43 1.54 1.69
CA LEU A 31 2.58 0.08 1.70
C LEU A 31 4.03 -0.35 1.90
N PHE A 32 4.97 0.37 1.28
CA PHE A 32 6.40 0.15 1.50
C PHE A 32 6.80 0.46 2.94
N ARG A 33 6.39 1.62 3.48
CA ARG A 33 6.73 2.07 4.84
C ARG A 33 6.27 1.07 5.91
N ILE A 34 5.07 0.51 5.76
CA ILE A 34 4.53 -0.49 6.68
C ILE A 34 4.94 -1.94 6.35
N ARG A 35 5.72 -2.15 5.28
CA ARG A 35 6.21 -3.47 4.83
C ARG A 35 5.09 -4.45 4.47
N VAL A 36 4.04 -3.96 3.83
CA VAL A 36 2.90 -4.77 3.38
C VAL A 36 2.91 -4.85 1.86
N HIS A 37 2.81 -6.07 1.33
CA HIS A 37 2.76 -6.30 -0.10
C HIS A 37 1.42 -5.77 -0.66
N PRO A 38 1.39 -5.12 -1.83
CA PRO A 38 0.16 -4.50 -2.35
C PRO A 38 -0.96 -5.50 -2.66
N GLN A 39 -0.63 -6.77 -2.90
CA GLN A 39 -1.61 -7.87 -3.06
C GLN A 39 -1.98 -8.56 -1.74
N SER A 40 -1.70 -7.94 -0.59
CA SER A 40 -2.18 -8.47 0.68
C SER A 40 -3.67 -8.21 0.82
N GLU A 41 -4.42 -9.15 1.37
CA GLU A 41 -5.85 -9.02 1.65
C GLU A 41 -6.05 -8.38 3.02
N LEU A 42 -6.98 -7.42 3.13
CA LEU A 42 -7.21 -6.70 4.39
C LEU A 42 -7.57 -7.63 5.56
N GLY A 43 -8.36 -8.68 5.30
CA GLY A 43 -8.78 -9.65 6.31
C GLY A 43 -7.63 -10.53 6.82
N ALA A 44 -6.55 -10.66 6.06
CA ALA A 44 -5.37 -11.41 6.45
C ALA A 44 -4.32 -10.55 7.18
N LEU A 45 -4.50 -9.23 7.21
CA LEU A 45 -3.59 -8.34 7.91
C LEU A 45 -3.79 -8.45 9.43
N PRO A 46 -2.71 -8.61 10.22
CA PRO A 46 -2.80 -8.50 11.67
C PRO A 46 -3.40 -7.14 12.09
N PRO A 47 -4.13 -7.06 13.22
CA PRO A 47 -4.75 -5.81 13.67
C PRO A 47 -3.76 -4.63 13.76
N ARG A 48 -2.52 -4.91 14.19
CA ARG A 48 -1.44 -3.93 14.21
C ARG A 48 -1.14 -3.36 12.81
N LYS A 49 -1.12 -4.19 11.77
CA LYS A 49 -0.86 -3.76 10.39
C LYS A 49 -2.03 -2.99 9.80
N LEU A 50 -3.26 -3.33 10.16
CA LEU A 50 -4.44 -2.54 9.80
C LEU A 50 -4.39 -1.15 10.43
N ALA A 51 -4.04 -1.05 11.71
CA ALA A 51 -3.87 0.24 12.39
C ALA A 51 -2.72 1.06 11.77
N GLU A 52 -1.57 0.42 11.47
CA GLU A 52 -0.45 1.06 10.78
C GLU A 52 -0.87 1.56 9.38
N LEU A 53 -1.66 0.79 8.63
CA LEU A 53 -2.16 1.19 7.30
C LEU A 53 -2.98 2.48 7.37
N VAL A 54 -3.96 2.55 8.29
CA VAL A 54 -4.82 3.72 8.46
C VAL A 54 -4.00 4.93 8.93
N THR A 55 -3.14 4.73 9.93
CA THR A 55 -2.33 5.80 10.51
C THR A 55 -1.38 6.38 9.47
N GLN A 56 -0.63 5.52 8.76
CA GLN A 56 0.33 5.97 7.75
C GLN A 56 -0.35 6.55 6.51
N ALA A 57 -1.54 6.07 6.11
CA ALA A 57 -2.31 6.70 5.04
C ALA A 57 -2.69 8.15 5.38
N ARG A 58 -3.08 8.40 6.64
CA ARG A 58 -3.40 9.74 7.13
C ARG A 58 -2.16 10.62 7.22
N GLU A 59 -1.12 10.18 7.95
CA GLU A 59 0.10 10.95 8.17
C GLU A 59 0.80 11.30 6.86
N TYR A 60 1.01 10.29 6.00
CA TYR A 60 1.67 10.50 4.72
C TYR A 60 0.87 11.43 3.80
N SER A 61 -0.47 11.46 3.90
CA SER A 61 -1.28 12.41 3.14
C SER A 61 -1.06 13.86 3.58
N PHE A 62 -0.89 14.12 4.89
CA PHE A 62 -0.53 15.44 5.39
C PHE A 62 0.88 15.85 4.97
N ASP A 63 1.85 14.94 5.11
CA ASP A 63 3.21 15.16 4.63
C ASP A 63 3.23 15.45 3.13
N PHE A 64 2.49 14.67 2.34
CA PHE A 64 2.35 14.86 0.90
C PHE A 64 1.79 16.24 0.56
N TYR A 65 0.75 16.70 1.28
CA TYR A 65 0.20 18.04 1.10
C TYR A 65 1.26 19.12 1.39
N ASN A 66 1.98 19.00 2.50
CA ASN A 66 3.04 19.94 2.89
C ASN A 66 4.19 19.97 1.86
N TRP A 67 4.68 18.80 1.43
CA TRP A 67 5.74 18.70 0.43
C TRP A 67 5.31 19.20 -0.94
N LYS A 68 4.03 19.01 -1.30
CA LYS A 68 3.47 19.56 -2.54
C LYS A 68 3.42 21.09 -2.48
N LYS A 69 2.99 21.67 -1.35
CA LYS A 69 2.98 23.13 -1.13
C LYS A 69 4.38 23.73 -1.13
N ALA A 70 5.36 23.00 -0.62
CA ALA A 70 6.77 23.39 -0.60
C ALA A 70 7.55 23.04 -1.87
N PHE A 71 6.91 22.48 -2.91
CA PHE A 71 7.53 22.07 -4.18
C PHE A 71 8.70 21.06 -4.04
N VAL A 72 8.77 20.30 -2.95
CA VAL A 72 9.85 19.31 -2.68
C VAL A 72 9.39 17.85 -2.80
N LEU A 73 8.15 17.61 -3.24
CA LEU A 73 7.50 16.30 -3.23
C LEU A 73 8.34 15.15 -3.81
N LYS A 74 8.96 15.32 -4.99
CA LYS A 74 9.74 14.25 -5.64
C LYS A 74 10.96 13.81 -4.85
N LYS A 75 11.50 14.67 -3.97
CA LYS A 75 12.66 14.34 -3.12
C LYS A 75 12.32 13.27 -2.08
N HIS A 76 11.04 13.12 -1.74
CA HIS A 76 10.56 12.20 -0.71
C HIS A 76 10.12 10.82 -1.24
N TYR A 77 10.18 10.58 -2.55
CA TYR A 77 9.79 9.28 -3.13
C TYR A 77 10.85 8.22 -2.84
N GLN A 78 10.47 7.20 -2.07
CA GLN A 78 11.33 6.07 -1.74
C GLN A 78 11.18 4.93 -2.74
N VAL A 79 9.96 4.65 -3.20
CA VAL A 79 9.69 3.51 -4.10
C VAL A 79 8.98 3.89 -5.38
N HIS A 80 8.17 4.95 -5.36
CA HIS A 80 7.41 5.34 -6.53
C HIS A 80 8.37 5.78 -7.64
N THR A 81 8.29 5.11 -8.80
CA THR A 81 9.17 5.36 -9.98
C THR A 81 10.66 5.20 -9.70
N ARG A 82 11.02 4.48 -8.63
CA ARG A 82 12.40 4.06 -8.34
C ARG A 82 12.62 2.63 -8.84
N THR A 83 13.87 2.27 -9.09
CA THR A 83 14.28 0.94 -9.56
C THR A 83 14.93 0.11 -8.45
N ILE A 84 15.52 0.75 -7.45
CA ILE A 84 16.22 0.11 -6.35
C ILE A 84 15.50 0.43 -5.04
N CYS A 85 15.33 -0.58 -4.21
CA CYS A 85 14.75 -0.46 -2.89
C CYS A 85 15.76 0.27 -1.97
N PRO A 86 15.38 1.39 -1.33
CA PRO A 86 16.29 2.16 -0.49
C PRO A 86 16.63 1.48 0.84
N ARG A 87 16.00 0.33 1.12
CA ARG A 87 16.11 -0.38 2.40
C ARG A 87 17.06 -1.56 2.36
N ASP A 88 17.02 -2.36 1.30
CA ASP A 88 17.81 -3.59 1.14
C ASP A 88 18.69 -3.59 -0.13
N GLY A 89 18.57 -2.57 -0.99
CA GLY A 89 19.35 -2.47 -2.23
C GLY A 89 18.88 -3.38 -3.36
N HIS A 90 17.83 -4.19 -3.16
CA HIS A 90 17.30 -5.05 -4.22
C HIS A 90 16.47 -4.27 -5.25
N LEU A 91 16.28 -4.86 -6.43
CA LEU A 91 15.44 -4.28 -7.47
C LEU A 91 13.97 -4.26 -7.04
N LEU A 92 13.29 -3.14 -7.31
CA LEU A 92 11.86 -3.01 -7.10
C LEU A 92 11.10 -3.72 -8.22
N THR A 93 10.11 -4.51 -7.83
CA THR A 93 9.14 -5.12 -8.72
C THR A 93 8.05 -4.11 -9.05
N TYR A 94 7.58 -4.17 -10.29
CA TYR A 94 6.52 -3.31 -10.79
C TYR A 94 5.42 -4.13 -11.46
N ARG A 95 4.15 -3.78 -11.16
CA ARG A 95 2.98 -4.30 -11.86
C ARG A 95 2.23 -3.15 -12.54
N LYS A 96 1.99 -3.30 -13.85
CA LYS A 96 1.29 -2.30 -14.68
C LYS A 96 -0.15 -2.10 -14.22
N GLN A 97 -0.83 -3.20 -13.92
CA GLN A 97 -2.21 -3.23 -13.48
C GLN A 97 -2.31 -4.14 -12.26
N LEU A 98 -2.84 -3.60 -11.16
CA LEU A 98 -3.03 -4.34 -9.92
C LEU A 98 -4.42 -4.06 -9.37
N GLY A 99 -5.08 -5.12 -8.90
CA GLY A 99 -6.36 -5.05 -8.21
C GLY A 99 -7.51 -4.60 -9.10
N LYS A 100 -8.65 -4.29 -8.47
CA LYS A 100 -9.84 -3.78 -9.16
C LYS A 100 -9.62 -2.38 -9.70
N ALA A 101 -8.78 -1.57 -9.04
CA ALA A 101 -8.48 -0.22 -9.49
C ALA A 101 -7.60 -0.19 -10.75
N GLN A 102 -6.99 -1.33 -11.15
CA GLN A 102 -6.12 -1.44 -12.32
C GLN A 102 -4.99 -0.40 -12.31
N ARG A 103 -4.49 -0.07 -11.11
CA ARG A 103 -3.44 0.96 -10.93
C ARG A 103 -2.08 0.32 -10.76
N ARG A 104 -1.08 1.00 -11.32
CA ARG A 104 0.34 0.67 -11.21
C ARG A 104 0.80 0.49 -9.76
N ALA A 105 1.55 -0.55 -9.46
CA ALA A 105 2.14 -0.76 -8.14
C ALA A 105 3.66 -0.95 -8.24
N PHE A 106 4.40 -0.31 -7.34
CA PHE A 106 5.85 -0.46 -7.16
C PHE A 106 6.08 -0.99 -5.75
N PHE A 107 6.85 -2.06 -5.63
CA PHE A 107 7.06 -2.73 -4.36
C PHE A 107 8.33 -3.58 -4.36
N CYS A 108 8.86 -3.87 -3.18
CA CYS A 108 9.99 -4.76 -2.98
C CYS A 108 9.50 -6.13 -2.51
N GLU A 109 9.81 -7.21 -3.26
CA GLU A 109 9.43 -8.59 -2.90
C GLU A 109 10.11 -9.08 -1.61
N HIS A 110 11.27 -8.51 -1.27
CA HIS A 110 12.03 -8.90 -0.07
C HIS A 110 11.54 -8.16 1.18
N CYS A 111 11.27 -6.86 1.07
CA CYS A 111 10.88 -6.03 2.21
C CYS A 111 9.38 -6.09 2.54
N GLN A 112 8.51 -6.40 1.57
CA GLN A 112 7.06 -6.32 1.75
C GLN A 112 6.44 -7.70 1.84
N ARG A 113 5.91 -8.04 3.02
CA ARG A 113 5.28 -9.34 3.26
C ARG A 113 3.86 -9.39 2.68
N ARG A 114 3.53 -10.48 1.99
CA ARG A 114 2.18 -10.77 1.51
C ARG A 114 1.37 -11.52 2.57
N TYR A 115 0.16 -11.02 2.82
CA TYR A 115 -0.83 -11.64 3.69
C TYR A 115 -2.03 -12.03 2.84
N ALA A 116 -2.39 -13.31 2.80
CA ALA A 116 -3.57 -13.79 2.08
C ALA A 116 -4.42 -14.60 3.06
N LEU A 117 -5.75 -14.56 2.92
CA LEU A 117 -6.61 -15.44 3.67
C LEU A 117 -6.40 -16.86 3.16
N ASP A 118 -6.25 -17.82 4.06
CA ASP A 118 -6.15 -19.22 3.67
C ASP A 118 -7.45 -19.66 2.98
N ALA A 119 -7.32 -20.24 1.78
CA ALA A 119 -8.46 -20.74 1.02
C ALA A 119 -9.12 -21.96 1.69
N SER A 120 -8.41 -22.65 2.61
CA SER A 120 -8.86 -23.89 3.27
C SER A 120 -9.86 -23.69 4.41
N LEU A 121 -10.16 -22.46 4.83
CA LEU A 121 -11.16 -22.17 5.87
C LEU A 121 -12.55 -21.81 5.29
N ALA A 122 -12.70 -21.79 3.96
CA ALA A 122 -13.94 -21.40 3.30
C ALA A 122 -14.90 -22.58 2.99
N GLU A 123 -14.48 -23.84 3.21
CA GLU A 123 -15.28 -25.04 2.93
C GLU A 123 -15.83 -25.72 4.19
N ALA A 124 -15.65 -25.12 5.37
CA ALA A 124 -16.19 -25.62 6.64
C ALA A 124 -17.19 -24.62 7.24
N SER A 125 -18.35 -24.45 6.61
CA SER A 125 -19.55 -23.84 7.21
C SER A 125 -20.79 -24.32 6.48
#